data_AF-A0AAW8H636-F1
#
_entry.id   AF-A0AAW8H636-F1
#
_cell.length_a   1.000
_cell.length_b   1.000
_cell.length_c   1.000
_cell.angle_alpha   90.00
_cell.angle_beta   90.00
_cell.angle_gamma   90.00
#
_symmetry.space_group_name_H-M   'P 1'
#
loop_
_entity.id
_entity.type
_entity.pdbx_description
1 polymer ?
#
loop_
_entity_poly.entity_id
_entity_poly.type
_entity_poly.pdbx_seq_one_letter_code
_entity_poly.pdbx_strand_id
1 'polypeptide(L)' 'MTEEQFEREYPKENYLYVRKSRRVKGSMGQTEIEEFDIILKETGEIVLNATRTEHTNLRGLDTTVTWDW' A
#
# COMPACT_ATOMS: atom_id res chain seq x y z
N MET A 1 -9.49 0.12 3.02
CA MET A 1 -9.43 1.59 3.14
C MET A 1 -8.88 2.20 1.83
N THR A 2 -9.20 3.45 1.45
CA THR A 2 -8.60 4.11 0.27
C THR A 2 -7.20 4.64 0.56
N GLU A 3 -6.44 4.97 -0.49
CA GLU A 3 -5.09 5.55 -0.33
C GLU A 3 -5.12 6.89 0.41
N GLU A 4 -6.07 7.79 0.11
CA GLU A 4 -6.12 9.09 0.78
C GLU A 4 -6.52 8.96 2.26
N GLN A 5 -7.36 7.98 2.60
CA GLN A 5 -7.71 7.70 4.00
C GLN A 5 -6.50 7.17 4.76
N PHE A 6 -5.76 6.23 4.16
CA PHE A 6 -4.55 5.68 4.76
C PHE A 6 -3.47 6.76 4.96
N GLU A 7 -3.24 7.62 3.97
CA GLU A 7 -2.28 8.73 4.08
C GLU A 7 -2.69 9.80 5.10
N ARG A 8 -3.99 9.96 5.39
CA ARG A 8 -4.44 10.84 6.47
C ARG A 8 -4.15 10.27 7.86
N GLU A 9 -4.29 8.96 8.03
CA GLU A 9 -4.00 8.30 9.30
C GLU A 9 -2.49 8.12 9.52
N TYR A 10 -1.76 7.81 8.46
CA TYR A 10 -0.32 7.57 8.47
C TYR A 10 0.43 8.50 7.51
N PRO A 11 0.47 9.83 7.75
CA PRO A 11 1.09 10.77 6.83
C PRO A 11 2.58 10.48 6.61
N LYS A 12 3.00 10.50 5.34
CA LYS A 12 4.40 10.29 4.91
C LYS A 12 5.39 11.30 5.51
N GLU A 13 4.90 12.39 6.08
CA GLU A 13 5.71 13.35 6.85
C GLU A 13 6.24 12.69 8.12
N ASN A 14 5.39 11.99 8.87
CA ASN A 14 5.70 11.39 10.17
C ASN A 14 6.12 9.91 10.06
N TYR A 15 5.68 9.21 9.02
CA TYR A 15 5.90 7.77 8.85
C TYR A 15 6.73 7.46 7.61
N LEU A 16 7.56 6.41 7.71
CA LEU A 16 8.30 5.81 6.61
C LEU A 16 7.60 4.53 6.17
N TYR A 17 7.45 4.36 4.86
CA TYR A 17 6.80 3.21 4.24
C TYR A 17 7.88 2.31 3.65
N VAL A 18 8.15 1.18 4.28
CA VAL A 18 9.20 0.25 3.84
C VAL A 18 8.56 -0.97 3.18
N ARG A 19 8.69 -1.08 1.85
CA ARG A 19 8.15 -2.24 1.12
C ARG A 19 8.92 -3.51 1.48
N LYS A 20 8.19 -4.52 1.95
CA LYS A 20 8.71 -5.83 2.36
C LYS A 20 8.61 -6.87 1.27
N SER A 21 7.47 -6.91 0.61
CA SER A 21 7.22 -7.89 -0.45
C SER A 21 6.34 -7.28 -1.54
N ARG A 22 6.42 -7.87 -2.73
CA ARG A 22 5.55 -7.56 -3.86
C ARG A 22 5.16 -8.85 -4.54
N ARG A 23 3.86 -9.00 -4.81
CA ARG A 23 3.27 -10.11 -5.55
C ARG A 23 2.41 -9.53 -6.65
N VAL A 24 2.49 -10.14 -7.83
CA VAL A 24 1.69 -9.74 -8.98
C VAL A 24 0.80 -10.92 -9.39
N LYS A 25 -0.48 -10.66 -9.63
CA LYS A 25 -1.49 -11.67 -9.99
C LYS A 25 -2.29 -11.26 -11.23
N GLY A 26 -2.84 -12.25 -11.91
CA GLY A 26 -3.68 -12.10 -13.10
C GLY A 26 -2.92 -12.30 -14.41
N SER A 27 -3.65 -12.59 -15.49
CA SER A 27 -3.08 -13.01 -16.78
C SER A 27 -2.13 -12.00 -17.42
N MET A 28 -2.14 -10.73 -16.98
CA MET A 28 -1.19 -9.68 -17.37
C MET A 28 -0.75 -8.79 -16.20
N GLY A 29 -0.76 -9.29 -14.96
CA GLY A 29 -0.40 -8.48 -13.79
C GLY A 29 -1.41 -7.40 -13.43
N GLN A 30 -2.70 -7.72 -13.58
CA GLN A 30 -3.81 -6.82 -13.24
C GLN A 30 -3.83 -6.42 -11.77
N THR A 31 -3.31 -7.25 -10.88
CA THR A 31 -3.33 -6.99 -9.44
C THR A 31 -1.92 -7.01 -8.91
N GLU A 32 -1.51 -5.91 -8.31
CA GLU A 32 -0.29 -5.81 -7.54
C GLU A 32 -0.65 -5.79 -6.05
N ILE A 33 0.02 -6.64 -5.28
CA ILE A 33 -0.15 -6.74 -3.84
C ILE A 33 1.22 -6.49 -3.23
N GLU A 34 1.33 -5.44 -2.43
CA GLU A 34 2.57 -5.02 -1.78
C GLU A 34 2.38 -4.98 -0.27
N GLU A 35 3.31 -5.55 0.47
CA GLU A 35 3.34 -5.50 1.93
C GLU A 35 4.32 -4.41 2.38
N PHE A 36 3.92 -3.57 3.33
CA PHE A 36 4.70 -2.45 3.87
C PHE A 36 4.80 -2.51 5.38
N ASP A 37 6.00 -2.26 5.91
CA ASP A 37 6.18 -1.85 7.30
C ASP A 37 6.06 -0.33 7.37
N ILE A 38 5.13 0.15 8.20
CA ILE A 38 4.95 1.57 8.50
C ILE A 38 5.73 1.88 9.77
N ILE A 39 6.73 2.75 9.64
CA ILE A 39 7.70 3.05 10.69
C ILE A 39 7.53 4.50 11.13
N LEU A 40 7.35 4.75 12.42
CA LEU A 40 7.34 6.11 12.95
C LEU A 40 8.76 6.69 12.86
N LYS A 41 8.93 7.80 12.16
CA LYS A 41 10.28 8.38 11.95
C LYS A 41 10.93 8.88 13.23
N GLU A 42 10.12 9.33 14.18
CA GLU A 42 10.61 9.87 15.46
C GLU A 42 11.35 8.80 16.28
N THR A 43 10.80 7.59 16.36
CA THR A 43 11.36 6.51 17.19
C THR A 43 12.07 5.43 16.38
N GLY A 44 11.77 5.30 15.09
CA GLY A 44 12.21 4.20 14.25
C GLY A 44 11.45 2.89 14.48
N GLU A 45 10.36 2.92 15.24
CA GLU A 45 9.55 1.72 15.55
C GLU A 45 8.54 1.42 14.44
N ILE A 46 8.35 0.12 14.16
CA ILE A 46 7.30 -0.36 13.27
C ILE A 46 5.97 -0.26 14.02
N VAL A 47 5.08 0.61 13.56
CA VAL A 47 3.76 0.83 14.18
C VAL A 47 2.67 0.00 13.51
N LEU A 48 2.86 -0.39 12.24
CA LEU A 48 1.87 -1.12 11.47
C LEU A 48 2.51 -1.94 10.34
N ASN A 49 1.94 -3.09 10.02
CA ASN A 49 2.22 -3.83 8.78
C ASN A 49 0.97 -3.70 7.90
N ALA A 50 1.08 -3.05 6.75
CA ALA A 50 -0.05 -2.75 5.89
C ALA A 50 0.13 -3.38 4.50
N THR A 51 -0.96 -3.87 3.93
CA THR A 51 -1.00 -4.44 2.59
C THR A 51 -1.69 -3.46 1.64
N ARG A 52 -0.95 -3.01 0.62
CA ARG A 52 -1.46 -2.20 -0.49
C ARG A 52 -1.82 -3.13 -1.64
N THR A 53 -3.09 -3.16 -2.03
CA THR A 53 -3.56 -3.86 -3.23
C THR A 53 -3.98 -2.86 -4.28
N GLU A 54 -3.26 -2.85 -5.38
CA GLU A 54 -3.59 -2.10 -6.59
C GLU A 54 -4.20 -3.04 -7.62
N HIS A 55 -5.40 -2.72 -8.10
CA HIS A 55 -6.07 -3.47 -9.14
C HIS A 55 -6.33 -2.59 -10.36
N THR A 56 -5.85 -3.01 -11.52
CA THR A 56 -5.98 -2.34 -12.81
C THR A 56 -6.93 -3.12 -13.71
N ASN A 57 -8.04 -2.50 -14.11
CA ASN A 57 -9.00 -3.10 -15.02
C ASN A 57 -8.44 -3.17 -16.45
N LEU A 58 -8.40 -4.37 -17.05
CA LEU A 58 -7.83 -4.61 -18.39
C LEU A 58 -8.52 -3.86 -19.53
N ARG A 59 -9.73 -3.36 -19.34
CA ARG A 59 -10.41 -2.52 -20.33
C ARG A 59 -9.86 -1.09 -20.39
N GLY A 60 -8.85 -0.79 -19.58
CA GLY A 60 -8.08 0.43 -19.58
C GLY A 60 -8.90 1.60 -19.06
N LEU A 61 -8.61 2.03 -17.82
CA LEU A 61 -8.56 3.43 -17.36
C LEU A 61 -8.76 3.56 -15.84
N ASP A 62 -9.33 2.55 -15.17
CA ASP A 62 -9.57 2.59 -13.73
C ASP A 62 -8.58 1.70 -12.98
N THR A 63 -7.73 2.36 -12.17
CA THR A 63 -6.88 1.73 -11.16
C THR A 63 -7.50 2.01 -9.79
N THR A 64 -7.73 0.97 -9.01
CA THR A 64 -8.21 1.10 -7.62
C THR A 64 -7.10 0.68 -6.67
N VAL A 65 -6.77 1.54 -5.71
CA VAL A 65 -5.82 1.26 -4.65
C VAL A 65 -6.59 1.06 -3.34
N THR A 66 -6.29 -0.04 -2.66
CA THR A 66 -6.88 -0.36 -1.36
C THR A 66 -5.79 -0.74 -0.37
N TRP A 67 -5.98 -0.33 0.88
CA TRP A 67 -5.12 -0.67 2.01
C TRP A 67 -5.88 -1.52 3.02
N ASP A 68 -5.19 -2.51 3.58
CA ASP A 68 -5.66 -3.45 4.61
C ASP A 68 -4.54 -3.69 5.64
N TRP A 69 -4.88 -3.88 6.92
CA TRP A 69 -3.91 -4.11 8.01
C TRP A 69 -4.53 -4.83 9.20
#